data_AF-A0A7C6XX26-F1
#
_entry.id   AF-A0A7C6XX26-F1
#
_cell.length_a   1.000
_cell.length_b   1.000
_cell.length_c   1.000
_cell.angle_alpha   90.00
_cell.angle_beta   90.00
_cell.angle_gamma   90.00
#
_symmetry.space_group_name_H-M   'P 1'
#
loop_
_entity.id
_entity.type
_entity.pdbx_description
1 polymer ?
#
loop_
_entity_poly.entity_id
_entity_poly.type
_entity_poly.pdbx_seq_one_letter_code
_entity_poly.pdbx_strand_id
1 'polypeptide(L)'
;NPHCADLVAAEVMQMDNKRIPTLVEAKKRGYVPDSIHEIELSDAPLSSVQTKFIPPPYVSQSPLLSLIPVPMRTAILKVLEPYPIITEKCIGCAKCAESCPKQTIEIVNRKAVIHYKNCIQCFCCQEMCAPKAIVLRRISPWAKRRKA
;
A
#
# COMPACT_ATOMS: atom_id res chain seq x y z
N ASN A 1 -5.64 21.74 -13.41
CA ASN A 1 -4.26 21.24 -13.50
C ASN A 1 -4.09 20.11 -12.48
N PRO A 2 -3.78 18.86 -12.88
CA PRO A 2 -3.66 17.72 -11.96
C PRO A 2 -2.54 17.88 -10.92
N HIS A 3 -1.42 18.50 -11.28
CA HIS A 3 -0.30 18.70 -10.34
C HIS A 3 -0.61 19.74 -9.25
N CYS A 4 -1.45 20.73 -9.56
CA CYS A 4 -1.99 21.65 -8.56
C CYS A 4 -2.88 20.91 -7.56
N ALA A 5 -3.71 19.96 -8.03
CA ALA A 5 -4.53 19.14 -7.14
C ALA A 5 -3.67 18.25 -6.22
N ASP A 6 -2.60 17.65 -6.75
CA ASP A 6 -1.63 16.89 -5.95
C ASP A 6 -0.96 17.77 -4.88
N LEU A 7 -0.59 19.01 -5.22
CA LEU A 7 0.01 19.96 -4.27
C LEU A 7 -0.97 20.33 -3.16
N VAL A 8 -2.23 20.64 -3.51
CA VAL A 8 -3.30 20.91 -2.55
C VAL A 8 -3.52 19.69 -1.64
N ALA A 9 -3.58 18.48 -2.20
CA ALA A 9 -3.78 17.26 -1.44
C ALA A 9 -2.63 17.00 -0.45
N ALA A 10 -1.38 17.23 -0.87
CA ALA A 10 -0.22 17.11 0.00
C ALA A 10 -0.28 18.09 1.19
N GLU A 11 -0.72 19.34 0.96
CA GLU A 11 -0.94 20.32 2.04
C GLU A 11 -2.09 19.92 2.98
N VAL A 12 -3.20 19.43 2.44
CA VAL A 12 -4.33 18.90 3.23
C VAL A 12 -3.90 17.72 4.11
N MET A 13 -3.00 16.88 3.60
CA MET A 13 -2.42 15.75 4.33
C MET A 13 -1.26 16.16 5.24
N GLN A 14 -0.84 17.43 5.27
CA GLN A 14 0.35 17.88 5.98
C GLN A 14 1.60 17.07 5.63
N MET A 15 1.73 16.69 4.35
CA MET A 15 2.83 15.91 3.83
C MET A 15 3.87 16.83 3.21
N ASP A 16 5.15 16.65 3.58
CA ASP A 16 6.24 17.43 2.99
C ASP A 16 6.34 17.19 1.48
N ASN A 17 6.05 18.23 0.70
CA ASN A 17 6.09 18.24 -0.76
C ASN A 17 7.43 17.77 -1.34
N LYS A 18 8.54 17.97 -0.61
CA LYS A 18 9.88 17.53 -1.04
C LYS A 18 10.03 16.01 -1.03
N ARG A 19 9.16 15.30 -0.30
CA ARG A 19 9.14 13.84 -0.22
C ARG A 19 8.28 13.19 -1.29
N ILE A 20 7.59 13.98 -2.12
CA ILE A 20 6.69 13.50 -3.19
C ILE A 20 7.41 13.67 -4.52
N PRO A 21 8.00 12.61 -5.11
CA PRO A 21 8.85 12.76 -6.31
C PRO A 21 8.11 13.35 -7.51
N THR A 22 6.82 13.06 -7.65
CA THR A 22 5.97 13.60 -8.72
C THR A 22 5.81 15.11 -8.61
N LEU A 23 5.59 15.64 -7.40
CA LEU A 23 5.52 17.08 -7.16
C LEU A 23 6.87 17.77 -7.31
N VAL A 24 7.95 17.13 -6.83
CA VAL A 24 9.31 17.65 -7.03
C VAL A 24 9.62 17.83 -8.51
N GLU A 25 9.29 16.84 -9.34
CA GLU A 25 9.51 16.92 -10.78
C GLU A 25 8.55 17.90 -11.48
N ALA A 26 7.29 17.95 -11.06
CA ALA A 26 6.31 18.91 -11.60
C ALA A 26 6.74 20.36 -11.35
N LYS A 27 7.27 20.69 -10.16
CA LYS A 27 7.81 22.02 -9.83
C LYS A 27 8.99 22.37 -10.72
N LYS A 28 9.96 21.45 -10.86
CA LYS A 28 11.13 21.64 -11.73
C LYS A 28 10.76 21.94 -13.19
N ARG A 29 9.65 21.37 -13.67
CA ARG A 29 9.15 21.55 -15.03
C ARG A 29 8.21 22.76 -15.19
N GLY A 30 7.92 23.48 -14.10
CA GLY A 30 6.99 24.61 -14.11
C GLY A 30 5.52 24.21 -14.30
N TYR A 31 5.16 22.96 -14.01
CA TYR A 31 3.78 22.48 -14.12
C TYR A 31 2.94 22.80 -12.88
N VAL A 32 3.55 23.20 -11.77
CA VAL A 32 2.85 23.56 -10.54
C VAL A 32 3.65 24.67 -9.85
N PRO A 33 3.00 25.66 -9.21
CA PRO A 33 3.70 26.70 -8.48
C PRO A 33 4.53 26.16 -7.31
N ASP A 34 5.46 26.99 -6.83
CA ASP A 34 6.30 26.64 -5.70
C ASP A 34 5.51 26.66 -4.39
N SER A 35 4.54 27.58 -4.27
CA SER A 35 3.69 27.76 -3.10
C SER A 35 2.22 27.45 -3.38
N ILE A 36 1.55 26.93 -2.36
CA ILE A 36 0.09 26.72 -2.38
C ILE A 36 -0.68 28.05 -2.45
N HIS A 37 -0.10 29.15 -1.97
CA HIS A 37 -0.75 30.47 -1.97
C HIS A 37 -0.94 31.05 -3.39
N GLU A 38 -0.26 30.47 -4.38
CA GLU A 38 -0.42 30.83 -5.80
C GLU A 38 -1.58 30.07 -6.46
N ILE A 39 -2.23 29.16 -5.72
CA ILE A 39 -3.38 28.39 -6.19
C ILE A 39 -4.64 28.99 -5.61
N GLU A 40 -5.53 29.43 -6.49
CA GLU A 40 -6.88 29.85 -6.11
C GLU A 40 -7.72 28.62 -5.71
N LEU A 41 -8.33 28.68 -4.53
CA LEU A 41 -9.21 27.65 -4.00
C LEU A 41 -10.64 28.17 -4.04
N SER A 42 -11.54 27.42 -4.67
CA SER A 42 -12.94 27.82 -4.88
C SER A 42 -13.81 27.76 -3.64
N ASP A 43 -13.49 26.85 -2.70
CA ASP A 43 -14.41 26.49 -1.62
C ASP A 43 -13.95 27.03 -0.27
N ALA A 44 -13.33 26.16 0.54
CA ALA A 44 -12.97 26.43 1.92
C ALA A 44 -11.47 26.73 2.06
N PRO A 45 -11.06 27.50 3.09
CA PRO A 45 -9.64 27.68 3.37
C PRO A 45 -9.00 26.34 3.72
N LEU A 46 -7.76 26.12 3.27
CA LEU A 46 -6.99 24.91 3.58
C LEU A 46 -7.00 24.55 5.07
N SER A 47 -6.96 25.56 5.95
CA SER A 47 -6.97 25.36 7.41
C SER A 47 -8.19 24.60 7.93
N SER A 48 -9.35 24.67 7.26
CA SER A 48 -10.56 23.97 7.72
C SER A 48 -10.61 22.51 7.31
N VAL A 49 -9.77 22.09 6.35
CA VAL A 49 -9.74 20.72 5.82
C VAL A 49 -8.44 19.97 6.14
N GLN A 50 -7.47 20.63 6.77
CA GLN A 50 -6.21 20.01 7.15
C GLN A 50 -6.42 18.81 8.06
N THR A 51 -5.72 17.73 7.74
CA THR A 51 -5.75 16.48 8.50
C THR A 51 -4.38 16.20 9.10
N LYS A 52 -4.35 15.55 10.26
CA LYS A 52 -3.11 15.01 10.82
C LYS A 52 -2.87 13.62 10.24
N PHE A 53 -2.30 13.55 9.04
CA PHE A 53 -1.89 12.27 8.47
C PHE A 53 -0.57 11.81 9.11
N ILE A 54 -0.59 10.65 9.74
CA ILE A 54 0.63 10.00 10.23
C ILE A 54 0.94 8.87 9.25
N PRO A 55 1.98 8.99 8.41
CA PRO A 55 2.33 7.90 7.52
C PRO A 55 2.65 6.66 8.37
N PRO A 56 2.29 5.45 7.91
CA PRO A 56 2.72 4.25 8.60
C PRO A 56 4.25 4.29 8.74
N PRO A 57 4.81 3.73 9.82
CA PRO A 57 6.25 3.67 9.97
C PRO A 57 6.80 2.97 8.74
N TYR A 58 7.44 3.72 7.85
CA TYR A 58 8.23 3.14 6.79
C TYR A 58 9.17 2.17 7.49
N VAL A 59 9.25 0.93 6.99
CA VAL A 59 10.32 0.01 7.40
C VAL A 59 11.58 0.83 7.24
N SER A 60 12.17 1.23 8.37
CA SER A 60 13.12 2.30 8.36
C SER A 60 14.21 1.92 7.37
N GLN A 61 14.79 2.93 6.73
CA GLN A 61 16.11 2.81 6.14
C GLN A 61 17.10 2.55 7.29
N SER A 62 16.96 1.42 7.97
CA SER A 62 17.87 0.93 8.97
C SER A 62 19.22 0.89 8.28
N PRO A 63 20.18 1.72 8.69
CA PRO A 63 21.49 1.79 8.05
C PRO A 63 22.20 0.43 8.10
N LEU A 64 21.80 -0.43 9.05
CA LEU A 64 22.25 -1.81 9.15
C LEU A 64 21.85 -2.65 7.91
N LEU A 65 20.67 -2.42 7.33
CA LEU A 65 20.23 -3.19 6.17
C LEU A 65 21.01 -2.81 4.89
N SER A 66 21.56 -1.59 4.80
CA SER A 66 22.45 -1.20 3.70
C SER A 66 23.84 -1.86 3.77
N LEU A 67 24.26 -2.37 4.93
CA LEU A 67 25.54 -3.09 5.09
C LEU A 67 25.46 -4.55 4.63
N ILE A 68 24.25 -5.09 4.43
CA ILE A 68 24.04 -6.48 4.01
C ILE A 68 24.20 -6.58 2.49
N PRO A 69 24.96 -7.57 1.96
CA PRO A 69 25.05 -7.81 0.53
C PRO A 69 23.68 -7.93 -0.13
N VAL A 70 23.49 -7.29 -1.29
CA VAL A 70 22.22 -7.25 -2.03
C VAL A 70 21.50 -8.59 -2.11
N PRO A 71 22.12 -9.72 -2.53
CA PRO A 71 21.39 -10.99 -2.62
C PRO A 71 20.84 -11.48 -1.27
N MET A 72 21.62 -11.30 -0.19
CA MET A 72 21.21 -11.67 1.17
C MET A 72 20.09 -10.76 1.67
N ARG A 73 20.20 -9.46 1.41
CA ARG A 73 19.16 -8.47 1.74
C ARG A 73 17.85 -8.81 1.03
N THR A 74 17.89 -9.09 -0.27
CA THR A 74 16.71 -9.46 -1.04
C THR A 74 16.07 -10.76 -0.53
N ALA A 75 16.86 -11.75 -0.14
CA ALA A 75 16.35 -12.98 0.45
C ALA A 75 15.64 -12.73 1.80
N ILE A 76 16.26 -11.96 2.69
CA ILE A 76 15.68 -11.59 3.99
C ILE A 76 14.37 -10.83 3.81
N LEU A 77 14.37 -9.81 2.94
CA LEU A 77 13.18 -9.01 2.67
C LEU A 77 12.04 -9.85 2.09
N LYS A 78 12.34 -10.80 1.19
CA LYS A 78 11.35 -11.75 0.68
C LYS A 78 10.72 -12.57 1.80
N VAL A 79 11.50 -13.05 2.77
CA VAL A 79 10.99 -13.84 3.91
C VAL A 79 10.10 -13.01 4.83
N LEU A 80 10.48 -11.75 5.08
CA LEU A 80 9.78 -10.79 5.94
C LEU A 80 8.58 -10.11 5.27
N GLU A 81 8.39 -10.35 3.97
CA GLU A 81 7.29 -9.77 3.23
C GLU A 81 5.94 -10.28 3.75
N PRO A 82 4.99 -9.38 4.05
CA PRO A 82 3.67 -9.79 4.50
C PRO A 82 2.90 -10.57 3.43
N TYR A 83 2.07 -11.51 3.87
CA TYR A 83 1.14 -12.25 3.00
C TYR A 83 -0.20 -12.46 3.71
N PRO A 84 -1.30 -12.53 2.94
CA PRO A 84 -2.63 -12.74 3.51
C PRO A 84 -2.78 -14.17 4.02
N ILE A 85 -3.48 -14.35 5.14
CA ILE A 85 -3.95 -15.64 5.63
C ILE A 85 -5.45 -15.56 5.93
N ILE A 86 -6.17 -16.63 5.61
CA ILE A 86 -7.62 -16.73 5.85
C ILE A 86 -7.86 -17.28 7.26
N THR A 87 -8.72 -16.61 8.02
CA THR A 87 -9.12 -17.03 9.37
C THR A 87 -10.48 -17.72 9.37
N GLU A 88 -10.83 -18.28 10.52
CA GLU A 88 -12.12 -18.90 10.82
C GLU A 88 -13.32 -17.98 10.57
N LYS A 89 -13.13 -16.64 10.64
CA LYS A 89 -14.17 -15.64 10.36
C LYS A 89 -14.65 -15.62 8.91
N CYS A 90 -13.98 -16.33 8.00
CA CYS A 90 -14.35 -16.36 6.59
C CYS A 90 -15.72 -17.02 6.42
N ILE A 91 -16.65 -16.33 5.76
CA ILE A 91 -18.01 -16.83 5.51
C ILE A 91 -18.19 -17.38 4.09
N GLY A 92 -17.12 -17.42 3.28
CA GLY A 92 -17.17 -17.97 1.92
C GLY A 92 -17.90 -17.11 0.90
N CYS A 93 -18.05 -15.81 1.12
CA CYS A 93 -18.83 -14.90 0.26
C CYS A 93 -18.20 -14.55 -1.10
N ALA A 94 -17.06 -15.15 -1.46
CA ALA A 94 -16.36 -14.98 -2.74
C ALA A 94 -15.87 -13.57 -3.15
N LYS A 95 -16.25 -12.47 -2.46
CA LYS A 95 -15.81 -11.10 -2.81
C LYS A 95 -14.29 -10.93 -2.98
N CYS A 96 -13.50 -11.63 -2.16
CA CYS A 96 -12.04 -11.60 -2.28
C CYS A 96 -11.51 -12.29 -3.54
N ALA A 97 -12.20 -13.33 -4.03
CA ALA A 97 -11.87 -14.00 -5.28
C ALA A 97 -12.25 -13.14 -6.49
N GLU A 98 -13.43 -12.52 -6.45
CA GLU A 98 -13.90 -11.58 -7.48
C GLU A 98 -12.96 -10.38 -7.64
N SER A 99 -12.47 -9.83 -6.52
CA SER A 99 -11.56 -8.67 -6.55
C SER A 99 -10.11 -9.01 -6.86
N CYS A 100 -9.75 -10.29 -6.97
CA CYS A 100 -8.36 -10.69 -7.18
C CYS A 100 -7.93 -10.47 -8.64
N PRO A 101 -7.03 -9.52 -8.94
CA PRO A 101 -6.63 -9.25 -10.32
C PRO A 101 -5.85 -10.42 -10.95
N LYS A 102 -5.29 -11.31 -10.13
CA LYS A 102 -4.56 -12.50 -10.56
C LYS A 102 -5.38 -13.78 -10.47
N GLN A 103 -6.64 -13.70 -10.03
CA GLN A 103 -7.57 -14.82 -9.90
C GLN A 103 -6.96 -16.01 -9.14
N THR A 104 -6.23 -15.73 -8.06
CA THR A 104 -5.51 -16.76 -7.29
C THR A 104 -6.27 -17.27 -6.06
N ILE A 105 -7.58 -17.03 -5.99
CA ILE A 105 -8.38 -17.35 -4.81
C ILE A 105 -9.57 -18.19 -5.24
N GLU A 106 -9.74 -19.32 -4.59
CA GLU A 106 -10.86 -20.24 -4.79
C GLU A 106 -11.69 -20.34 -3.51
N ILE A 107 -12.97 -20.71 -3.65
CA ILE A 107 -13.84 -21.01 -2.51
C ILE A 107 -13.98 -22.52 -2.40
N VAL A 108 -13.42 -23.09 -1.35
CA VAL A 108 -13.46 -24.53 -1.05
C VAL A 108 -14.10 -24.71 0.32
N ASN A 109 -15.11 -25.58 0.44
CA ASN A 109 -15.80 -25.84 1.71
C ASN A 109 -16.27 -24.57 2.43
N ARG A 110 -16.83 -23.61 1.68
CA ARG A 110 -17.29 -22.28 2.16
C ARG A 110 -16.17 -21.43 2.79
N LYS A 111 -14.91 -21.66 2.44
CA LYS A 111 -13.76 -20.86 2.87
C LYS A 111 -12.93 -20.45 1.66
N ALA A 112 -12.33 -19.26 1.73
CA ALA A 112 -11.37 -18.83 0.73
C ALA A 112 -10.05 -19.61 0.89
N VAL A 113 -9.45 -19.98 -0.25
CA VAL A 113 -8.15 -20.64 -0.35
C VAL A 113 -7.30 -19.83 -1.32
N ILE A 114 -6.14 -19.35 -0.87
CA ILE A 114 -5.24 -18.52 -1.68
C ILE A 114 -4.11 -19.38 -2.25
N HIS A 115 -3.96 -19.35 -3.58
CA HIS A 115 -2.86 -19.95 -4.34
C HIS A 115 -1.68 -18.97 -4.44
N TYR A 116 -0.73 -19.08 -3.52
CA TYR A 116 0.30 -18.06 -3.35
C TYR A 116 1.31 -17.93 -4.49
N LYS A 117 1.52 -18.97 -5.31
CA LYS A 117 2.54 -18.97 -6.38
C LYS A 117 2.36 -17.82 -7.38
N ASN A 118 1.12 -17.45 -7.68
CA ASN A 118 0.79 -16.37 -8.62
C ASN A 118 0.24 -15.11 -7.92
N CYS A 119 0.18 -15.12 -6.59
CA CYS A 119 -0.31 -13.99 -5.82
C CYS A 119 0.73 -12.85 -5.84
N ILE A 120 0.32 -11.66 -6.29
CA ILE A 120 1.19 -10.48 -6.37
C ILE A 120 1.21 -9.65 -5.08
N GLN A 121 0.59 -10.14 -4.01
CA GLN A 121 0.56 -9.47 -2.69
C GLN A 121 0.02 -8.02 -2.77
N CYS A 122 -0.99 -7.78 -3.61
CA CYS A 122 -1.66 -6.48 -3.71
C CYS A 122 -2.62 -6.18 -2.54
N PHE A 123 -2.97 -7.20 -1.75
CA PHE A 123 -3.85 -7.11 -0.58
C PHE A 123 -5.28 -6.61 -0.81
N CYS A 124 -5.74 -6.45 -2.06
CA CYS A 124 -7.15 -6.12 -2.37
C CYS A 124 -8.15 -7.11 -1.73
N CYS A 125 -7.76 -8.38 -1.60
CA CYS A 125 -8.57 -9.40 -0.91
C CYS A 125 -8.83 -9.03 0.56
N GLN A 126 -7.84 -8.47 1.26
CA GLN A 126 -7.96 -8.03 2.65
C GLN A 126 -8.93 -6.86 2.77
N GLU A 127 -8.79 -5.88 1.88
CA GLU A 127 -9.60 -4.66 1.89
C GLU A 127 -11.08 -4.94 1.63
N MET A 128 -11.38 -5.84 0.69
CA MET A 128 -12.76 -6.19 0.34
C MET A 128 -13.43 -7.14 1.33
N CYS A 129 -12.69 -7.68 2.31
CA CYS A 129 -13.20 -8.66 3.25
C CYS A 129 -14.00 -7.98 4.39
N ALA A 130 -15.31 -7.80 4.18
CA ALA A 130 -16.22 -7.26 5.18
C ALA A 130 -16.12 -7.91 6.58
N PRO A 131 -16.07 -9.25 6.75
CA PRO A 131 -15.92 -9.87 8.08
C PRO A 131 -14.49 -9.77 8.64
N LYS A 132 -13.54 -9.14 7.92
CA LYS A 132 -12.13 -9.03 8.28
C LYS A 132 -11.48 -10.40 8.55
N ALA A 133 -11.81 -11.37 7.71
CA ALA A 133 -11.32 -12.74 7.79
C ALA A 133 -9.97 -12.97 7.10
N ILE A 134 -9.35 -11.93 6.56
CA ILE A 134 -8.04 -11.98 5.92
C ILE A 134 -7.10 -11.08 6.71
N VAL A 135 -6.04 -11.66 7.28
CA VAL A 135 -5.05 -10.93 8.08
C VAL A 135 -3.66 -11.10 7.48
N LEU A 136 -2.77 -10.13 7.71
CA LEU A 136 -1.40 -10.18 7.19
C LEU A 136 -0.45 -10.82 8.21
N ARG A 137 0.34 -11.79 7.77
CA ARG A 137 1.44 -12.37 8.56
C ARG A 137 2.78 -11.97 7.96
N ARG A 138 3.69 -11.46 8.79
CA ARG A 138 5.01 -10.93 8.37
C ARG A 138 6.10 -11.98 8.19
N ILE A 139 5.93 -13.17 8.76
CA ILE A 139 6.91 -14.25 8.62
C ILE A 139 6.26 -15.37 7.83
N SER A 140 6.79 -15.60 6.63
CA SER A 140 6.35 -16.74 5.82
C SER A 140 7.39 -17.85 5.86
N PRO A 141 6.99 -19.08 6.19
CA PRO A 141 7.80 -20.24 5.83
C PRO A 141 7.90 -20.26 4.30
N TRP A 142 9.10 -20.01 3.76
CA TRP A 142 9.37 -20.04 2.32
C TRP A 142 8.83 -21.31 1.62
N ALA A 143 8.76 -22.43 2.36
CA ALA A 143 8.15 -23.69 1.95
C ALA A 143 6.65 -23.61 1.60
N LYS A 144 5.86 -22.73 2.24
CA LYS A 144 4.42 -22.59 1.98
C LYS A 144 4.12 -21.77 0.71
N ARG A 145 5.07 -20.97 0.21
CA ARG A 145 4.89 -20.12 -0.99
C ARG A 145 5.23 -20.82 -2.32
N ARG A 146 5.94 -21.96 -2.30
CA ARG A 146 6.35 -22.72 -3.50
C ARG A 146 5.47 -23.93 -3.84
N LYS A 147 4.59 -24.37 -2.94
CA LYS A 147 3.88 -25.68 -3.04
C LYS A 147 2.37 -25.61 -3.41
N ALA A 148 1.87 -24.47 -3.89
CA ALA A 148 0.54 -24.38 -4.51
C ALA A 148 0.67 -23.59 -5.81
#